data_AF-A0A4R0I5Y1-F1
#
_entry.id   AF-A0A4R0I5Y1-F1
#
_cell.length_a   1.000
_cell.length_b   1.000
_cell.length_c   1.000
_cell.angle_alpha   90.00
_cell.angle_beta   90.00
_cell.angle_gamma   90.00
#
_symmetry.space_group_name_H-M   'P 1'
#
loop_
_entity.id
_entity.type
_entity.pdbx_description
1 polymer ?
#
loop_
_entity_poly.entity_id
_entity_poly.type
_entity_poly.pdbx_seq_one_letter_code
_entity_poly.pdbx_strand_id
1 'polypeptide(L)'
;MTDARNEFRAGEIVDLLSELDNRLKARGISASIFVVGGAAIAVTSNDDPRRTEDIDAITRDQAVVDEARAMASQHRLPEDWLNTRAGAWMPPLPEGALQRSDAPGLHITYATDEFLLATKLVAQRRKDASDIVALARRLDLADASAADLEQVIRRYYTDEDALEFILDGNDVDREIHLLAVRAERLLTNSTADFAPAIPTDRAETSAVRHLDRPTSRERS
;
A
#
# COMPACT_ATOMS: atom_id res chain seq x y z
N MET A 1 26.96 1.91 -12.82
CA MET A 1 26.67 0.85 -11.84
C MET A 1 25.20 0.56 -11.95
N THR A 2 24.84 -0.67 -12.30
CA THR A 2 23.47 -1.07 -12.58
C THR A 2 22.67 -0.95 -11.29
N ASP A 3 21.78 0.03 -11.24
CA ASP A 3 20.80 0.26 -10.19
C ASP A 3 19.76 -0.87 -10.26
N ALA A 4 20.16 -2.06 -9.81
CA ALA A 4 19.23 -3.12 -9.56
C ALA A 4 18.38 -2.66 -8.38
N ARG A 5 17.20 -2.11 -8.66
CA ARG A 5 16.20 -1.80 -7.64
C ARG A 5 15.98 -3.06 -6.84
N ASN A 6 16.51 -3.10 -5.62
CA ASN A 6 16.34 -4.21 -4.71
C ASN A 6 14.91 -4.14 -4.21
N GLU A 7 14.08 -5.05 -4.70
CA GLU A 7 12.67 -5.15 -4.37
C GLU A 7 12.49 -6.26 -3.34
N PHE A 8 12.15 -5.89 -2.11
CA PHE A 8 11.94 -6.80 -0.99
C PHE A 8 10.52 -7.36 -0.98
N ARG A 9 10.40 -8.68 -0.86
CA ARG A 9 9.15 -9.39 -0.53
C ARG A 9 8.95 -9.48 0.98
N ALA A 10 7.76 -9.89 1.40
CA ALA A 10 7.41 -10.08 2.82
C ALA A 10 8.44 -10.96 3.57
N GLY A 11 8.84 -12.10 2.99
CA GLY A 11 9.84 -12.98 3.61
C GLY A 11 11.20 -12.31 3.79
N GLU A 12 11.69 -11.59 2.78
CA GLU A 12 12.97 -10.88 2.85
C GLU A 12 12.95 -9.75 3.87
N ILE A 13 11.82 -9.04 4.00
CA ILE A 13 11.61 -8.03 5.05
C ILE A 13 11.72 -8.67 6.43
N VAL A 14 11.01 -9.78 6.65
CA VAL A 14 11.02 -10.50 7.94
C VAL A 14 12.42 -11.03 8.26
N ASP A 15 13.13 -11.58 7.27
CA ASP A 15 14.49 -12.09 7.46
C ASP A 15 15.47 -10.98 7.84
N LEU A 16 15.44 -9.85 7.13
CA LEU A 16 16.30 -8.69 7.43
C LEU A 16 16.01 -8.10 8.82
N LEU A 17 14.73 -7.93 9.17
CA LEU A 17 14.35 -7.42 10.49
C LEU A 17 14.70 -8.40 11.62
N SER A 18 14.63 -9.72 11.36
CA SER A 18 15.06 -10.76 12.30
C SER A 18 16.59 -10.76 12.49
N GLU A 19 17.36 -10.51 11.44
CA GLU A 19 18.81 -10.37 11.57
C GLU A 19 19.17 -9.11 12.38
N LEU A 20 18.49 -7.99 12.13
CA LEU A 20 18.67 -6.76 12.89
C LEU A 20 18.36 -6.96 14.38
N ASP A 21 17.27 -7.67 14.71
CA ASP A 21 16.93 -8.10 16.06
C ASP A 21 18.07 -8.92 16.71
N ASN A 22 18.58 -9.93 16.01
CA ASN A 22 19.66 -10.79 16.51
C ASN A 22 20.95 -10.01 16.80
N ARG A 23 21.29 -9.03 15.97
CA ARG A 23 22.45 -8.15 16.19
C ARG A 23 22.28 -7.27 17.42
N LEU A 24 21.10 -6.70 17.61
CA LEU A 24 20.79 -5.90 18.80
C LEU A 24 20.80 -6.76 20.08
N LYS A 25 20.26 -7.97 20.02
CA LYS A 25 20.35 -8.98 21.09
C LYS A 25 21.79 -9.31 21.48
N ALA A 26 22.64 -9.58 20.48
CA ALA A 26 24.05 -9.88 20.72
C ALA A 26 24.81 -8.73 21.41
N ARG A 27 24.33 -7.50 21.25
CA ARG A 27 24.86 -6.29 21.90
C ARG A 27 24.17 -5.93 23.22
N GLY A 28 23.15 -6.67 23.63
CA GLY A 28 22.36 -6.36 24.83
C GLY A 28 21.52 -5.07 24.70
N ILE A 29 21.23 -4.63 23.48
CA ILE A 29 20.49 -3.39 23.23
C ILE A 29 19.02 -3.71 23.02
N SER A 30 18.14 -3.01 23.73
CA SER A 30 16.71 -2.99 23.47
C SER A 30 16.34 -1.76 22.64
N ALA A 31 15.62 -1.97 21.55
CA ALA A 31 15.19 -0.93 20.62
C ALA A 31 13.78 -1.22 20.07
N SER A 32 13.19 -0.23 19.41
CA SER A 32 11.87 -0.38 18.78
C SER A 32 11.81 0.27 17.40
N ILE A 33 11.01 -0.30 16.51
CA ILE A 33 10.65 0.29 15.22
C ILE A 33 9.14 0.21 15.01
N PHE A 34 8.59 1.22 14.34
CA PHE A 34 7.24 1.22 13.79
C PHE A 34 7.32 1.17 12.27
N VAL A 35 6.99 0.01 11.68
CA VAL A 35 7.07 -0.23 10.24
C VAL A 35 5.80 0.27 9.57
N VAL A 36 5.97 1.06 8.50
CA VAL A 36 4.88 1.71 7.75
C VAL A 36 5.01 1.41 6.25
N GLY A 37 4.18 2.06 5.44
CA GLY A 37 4.35 2.09 3.98
C GLY A 37 4.20 0.73 3.32
N GLY A 38 4.91 0.54 2.20
CA GLY A 38 4.80 -0.68 1.38
C GLY A 38 5.28 -1.93 2.10
N ALA A 39 6.27 -1.80 3.00
CA ALA A 39 6.78 -2.91 3.78
C ALA A 39 5.75 -3.45 4.78
N ALA A 40 5.06 -2.56 5.49
CA ALA A 40 3.97 -2.98 6.39
C ALA A 40 2.83 -3.66 5.61
N ILE A 41 2.44 -3.10 4.45
CA ILE A 41 1.41 -3.71 3.58
C ILE A 41 1.86 -5.10 3.12
N ALA A 42 3.11 -5.25 2.69
CA ALA A 42 3.63 -6.53 2.20
C ALA A 42 3.60 -7.62 3.29
N VAL A 43 4.04 -7.30 4.51
CA VAL A 43 4.11 -8.29 5.61
C VAL A 43 2.72 -8.62 6.17
N THR A 44 1.79 -7.66 6.22
CA THR A 44 0.45 -7.89 6.77
C THR A 44 -0.55 -8.43 5.74
N SER A 45 -0.24 -8.39 4.45
CA SER A 45 -1.10 -8.97 3.41
C SER A 45 -0.99 -10.49 3.43
N ASN A 46 -2.12 -11.19 3.44
CA ASN A 46 -2.16 -12.66 3.33
C ASN A 46 -1.75 -13.17 1.93
N ASP A 47 -1.69 -12.28 0.94
CA ASP A 47 -1.23 -12.56 -0.42
C ASP A 47 0.16 -11.95 -0.64
N ASP A 48 1.11 -12.76 -1.14
CA ASP A 48 2.54 -12.44 -1.31
C ASP A 48 2.95 -12.02 -2.76
N PRO A 49 2.31 -11.01 -3.42
CA PRO A 49 2.89 -10.41 -4.62
C PRO A 49 3.54 -9.03 -4.40
N ARG A 50 3.32 -8.37 -3.24
CA ARG A 50 3.80 -6.99 -3.03
C ARG A 50 5.30 -6.96 -2.80
N ARG A 51 5.97 -6.10 -3.55
CA ARG A 51 7.42 -5.85 -3.49
C ARG A 51 7.71 -4.39 -3.23
N THR A 52 8.58 -4.06 -2.29
CA THR A 52 8.91 -2.67 -1.95
C THR A 52 10.39 -2.38 -2.16
N GLU A 53 10.74 -1.16 -2.54
CA GLU A 53 12.13 -0.75 -2.79
C GLU A 53 12.90 -0.57 -1.46
N ASP A 54 12.19 -0.24 -0.39
CA ASP A 54 12.70 0.01 0.95
C ASP A 54 11.71 -0.42 2.05
N ILE A 55 12.23 -0.55 3.27
CA ILE A 55 11.47 -0.74 4.50
C ILE A 55 11.34 0.61 5.20
N ASP A 56 10.22 1.29 4.96
CA ASP A 56 9.87 2.51 5.70
C ASP A 56 9.59 2.18 7.17
N ALA A 57 10.31 2.84 8.08
CA ALA A 57 10.11 2.67 9.51
C ALA A 57 10.32 3.99 10.25
N ILE A 58 9.85 4.04 11.50
CA ILE A 58 10.13 5.12 12.44
C ILE A 58 10.79 4.50 13.66
N THR A 59 11.82 5.15 14.17
CA THR A 59 12.52 4.74 15.39
C THR A 59 13.13 5.94 16.10
N ARG A 60 13.30 5.81 17.42
CA ARG A 60 14.07 6.75 18.25
C ARG A 60 15.47 6.21 18.61
N ASP A 61 15.79 5.01 18.13
CA ASP A 61 16.96 4.25 18.54
C ASP A 61 18.08 4.35 17.50
N GLN A 62 19.10 5.17 17.79
CA GLN A 62 20.25 5.33 16.89
C GLN A 62 20.97 4.01 16.60
N ALA A 63 20.96 3.06 17.55
CA ALA A 63 21.52 1.73 17.36
C ALA A 63 20.87 0.95 16.19
N VAL A 64 19.57 1.17 15.94
CA VAL A 64 18.85 0.58 14.80
C VAL A 64 19.42 1.12 13.49
N VAL A 65 19.59 2.43 13.40
CA VAL A 65 20.14 3.11 12.21
C VAL A 65 21.58 2.66 11.94
N ASP A 66 22.40 2.57 12.98
CA ASP A 66 23.80 2.19 12.86
C ASP A 66 23.95 0.73 12.42
N GLU A 67 23.18 -0.20 12.99
CA GLU A 67 23.18 -1.61 12.58
C GLU A 67 22.62 -1.80 11.18
N ALA A 68 21.56 -1.08 10.81
CA ALA A 68 21.02 -1.13 9.45
C ALA A 68 22.06 -0.71 8.40
N ARG A 69 22.86 0.34 8.69
CA ARG A 69 23.96 0.76 7.81
C ARG A 69 25.08 -0.30 7.73
N ALA A 70 25.40 -0.94 8.85
CA ALA A 70 26.37 -2.04 8.88
C ALA A 70 25.89 -3.24 8.05
N MET A 71 24.61 -3.62 8.19
CA MET A 71 23.97 -4.66 7.40
C MET A 71 23.98 -4.31 5.91
N ALA A 72 23.69 -3.06 5.54
CA ALA A 72 23.71 -2.62 4.15
C ALA A 72 25.07 -2.89 3.48
N SER A 73 26.15 -2.56 4.19
CA SER A 73 27.52 -2.79 3.72
C SER A 73 27.86 -4.28 3.59
N GLN A 74 27.41 -5.11 4.53
CA GLN A 74 27.73 -6.54 4.59
C GLN A 74 26.95 -7.35 3.55
N HIS A 75 25.67 -7.03 3.36
CA HIS A 75 24.76 -7.73 2.45
C HIS A 75 24.67 -7.09 1.07
N ARG A 76 25.38 -5.97 0.84
CA ARG A 76 25.31 -5.17 -0.39
C ARG A 76 23.88 -4.70 -0.70
N LEU A 77 23.13 -4.35 0.36
CA LEU A 77 21.81 -3.74 0.24
C LEU A 77 21.96 -2.25 -0.12
N PRO A 78 20.90 -1.59 -0.62
CA PRO A 78 20.87 -0.14 -0.70
C PRO A 78 21.11 0.47 0.68
N GLU A 79 21.74 1.65 0.74
CA GLU A 79 22.07 2.29 2.03
C GLU A 79 20.81 2.62 2.85
N ASP A 80 19.70 2.86 2.15
CA ASP A 80 18.38 3.21 2.67
C ASP A 80 17.38 2.03 2.69
N TRP A 81 17.86 0.78 2.63
CA TRP A 81 16.99 -0.41 2.70
C TRP A 81 16.07 -0.40 3.93
N LEU A 82 16.53 0.17 5.05
CA LEU A 82 15.71 0.56 6.19
C LEU A 82 15.63 2.09 6.24
N ASN A 83 14.55 2.64 5.71
CA ASN A 83 14.33 4.08 5.62
C ASN A 83 13.66 4.59 6.91
N THR A 84 14.46 5.12 7.83
CA THR A 84 13.97 5.62 9.14
C THR A 84 13.45 7.06 9.10
N ARG A 85 13.28 7.66 7.92
CA ARG A 85 12.95 9.08 7.75
C ARG A 85 11.45 9.35 7.56
N ALA A 86 10.62 8.32 7.54
CA ALA A 86 9.19 8.44 7.23
C ALA A 86 8.41 9.41 8.14
N GLY A 87 8.90 9.69 9.35
CA GLY A 87 8.15 10.41 10.40
C GLY A 87 7.60 11.79 10.01
N ALA A 88 8.26 12.55 9.13
CA ALA A 88 7.84 13.92 8.79
C ALA A 88 6.50 14.00 8.02
N TRP A 89 6.03 12.89 7.45
CA TRP A 89 4.81 12.84 6.64
C TRP A 89 3.71 11.96 7.27
N MET A 90 3.93 11.49 8.50
CA MET A 90 3.08 10.53 9.17
C MET A 90 2.15 11.24 10.17
N PRO A 91 0.94 10.70 10.39
CA PRO A 91 0.10 11.17 11.48
C PRO A 91 0.78 10.82 12.84
N PRO A 92 0.28 11.38 13.96
CA PRO A 92 0.72 10.97 15.29
C PRO A 92 0.74 9.44 15.44
N LEU A 93 1.85 8.92 15.98
CA LEU A 93 1.99 7.48 16.16
C LEU A 93 1.03 6.97 17.24
N PRO A 94 0.47 5.76 17.08
CA PRO A 94 -0.30 5.12 18.14
C PRO A 94 0.48 5.07 19.46
N GLU A 95 -0.23 5.17 20.58
CA GLU A 95 0.38 4.99 21.89
C GLU A 95 1.10 3.64 21.96
N GLY A 96 2.33 3.64 22.48
CA GLY A 96 3.16 2.43 22.57
C GLY A 96 3.78 1.94 21.26
N ALA A 97 3.55 2.58 20.10
CA ALA A 97 4.10 2.13 18.81
C ALA A 97 5.63 1.97 18.80
N LEU A 98 6.34 2.77 19.60
CA LEU A 98 7.79 2.73 19.82
C LEU A 98 8.15 2.34 21.26
N GLN A 99 7.32 1.55 21.92
CA GLN A 99 7.64 1.00 23.22
C GLN A 99 8.69 -0.10 23.05
N ARG A 100 9.72 -0.05 23.88
CA ARG A 100 10.76 -1.08 23.93
C ARG A 100 10.35 -2.20 24.88
N SER A 101 10.89 -3.39 24.64
CA SER A 101 10.85 -4.48 25.64
C SER A 101 11.95 -4.27 26.69
N ASP A 102 11.77 -4.82 27.89
CA ASP A 102 12.84 -4.89 28.89
C ASP A 102 13.97 -5.85 28.46
N ALA A 103 13.68 -6.79 27.57
CA ALA A 103 14.66 -7.70 27.01
C ALA A 103 15.41 -7.06 25.82
N PRO A 104 16.70 -7.38 25.62
CA PRO A 104 17.42 -7.01 24.41
C PRO A 104 16.76 -7.51 23.12
N GLY A 105 16.92 -6.74 22.05
CA GLY A 105 16.38 -7.02 20.73
C GLY A 105 15.59 -5.87 20.14
N LEU A 106 14.95 -6.16 19.02
CA LEU A 106 14.12 -5.22 18.28
C LEU A 106 12.65 -5.54 18.52
N HIS A 107 11.94 -4.60 19.14
CA HIS A 107 10.48 -4.63 19.16
C HIS A 107 9.95 -4.04 17.85
N ILE A 108 9.20 -4.83 17.09
CA ILE A 108 8.67 -4.44 15.78
C ILE A 108 7.15 -4.30 15.89
N THR A 109 6.66 -3.10 15.62
CA THR A 109 5.22 -2.83 15.49
C THR A 109 4.93 -2.48 14.03
N TYR A 110 3.93 -3.12 13.43
CA TYR A 110 3.46 -2.78 12.09
C TYR A 110 2.25 -1.86 12.17
N ALA A 111 2.18 -0.85 11.30
CA ALA A 111 1.01 -0.02 11.17
C ALA A 111 -0.23 -0.83 10.78
N THR A 112 -1.39 -0.43 11.31
CA THR A 112 -2.68 -1.02 10.96
C THR A 112 -3.08 -0.65 9.53
N ASP A 113 -3.96 -1.43 8.93
CA ASP A 113 -4.46 -1.15 7.57
C ASP A 113 -5.11 0.22 7.45
N GLU A 114 -5.84 0.64 8.47
CA GLU A 114 -6.51 1.93 8.48
C GLU A 114 -5.51 3.09 8.62
N PHE A 115 -4.47 2.94 9.45
CA PHE A 115 -3.35 3.90 9.51
C PHE A 115 -2.67 4.00 8.15
N LEU A 116 -2.36 2.86 7.52
CA LEU A 116 -1.72 2.80 6.22
C LEU A 116 -2.62 3.45 5.16
N LEU A 117 -3.93 3.17 5.16
CA LEU A 117 -4.87 3.78 4.22
C LEU A 117 -4.88 5.30 4.37
N ALA A 118 -4.96 5.83 5.59
CA ALA A 118 -4.91 7.27 5.84
C ALA A 118 -3.63 7.90 5.24
N THR A 119 -2.46 7.31 5.48
CA THR A 119 -1.19 7.83 4.94
C THR A 119 -1.13 7.79 3.42
N LYS A 120 -1.70 6.75 2.79
CA LYS A 120 -1.78 6.63 1.33
C LYS A 120 -2.76 7.62 0.72
N LEU A 121 -3.89 7.86 1.38
CA LEU A 121 -4.89 8.85 0.98
C LEU A 121 -4.35 10.28 1.06
N VAL A 122 -3.43 10.58 1.98
CA VAL A 122 -2.75 11.88 2.05
C VAL A 122 -1.62 11.97 1.02
N ALA A 123 -0.82 10.92 0.85
CA ALA A 123 0.31 10.94 -0.08
C ALA A 123 -0.09 10.98 -1.56
N GLN A 124 -1.12 10.22 -1.96
CA GLN A 124 -1.65 10.03 -3.33
C GLN A 124 -0.61 10.02 -4.46
N ARG A 125 0.55 9.39 -4.24
CA ARG A 125 1.54 9.25 -5.30
C ARG A 125 1.02 8.20 -6.29
N ARG A 126 1.52 8.24 -7.53
CA ARG A 126 1.13 7.24 -8.55
C ARG A 126 1.31 5.79 -8.08
N LYS A 127 2.35 5.52 -7.29
CA LYS A 127 2.64 4.18 -6.73
C LYS A 127 1.67 3.75 -5.61
N ASP A 128 0.92 4.68 -5.03
CA ASP A 128 0.03 4.41 -3.91
C ASP A 128 -1.35 3.91 -4.36
N ALA A 129 -1.69 4.03 -5.65
CA ALA A 129 -3.03 3.67 -6.15
C ALA A 129 -3.40 2.20 -5.88
N SER A 130 -2.49 1.25 -6.12
CA SER A 130 -2.74 -0.16 -5.84
C SER A 130 -2.85 -0.44 -4.34
N ASP A 131 -2.04 0.25 -3.53
CA ASP A 131 -2.06 0.14 -2.07
C ASP A 131 -3.39 0.67 -1.51
N ILE A 132 -3.91 1.80 -2.00
CA ILE A 132 -5.23 2.36 -1.61
C ILE A 132 -6.35 1.37 -1.90
N VAL A 133 -6.38 0.80 -3.12
CA VAL A 133 -7.42 -0.17 -3.50
C VAL A 133 -7.36 -1.43 -2.64
N ALA A 134 -6.15 -1.96 -2.40
CA ALA A 134 -5.96 -3.17 -1.60
C ALA A 134 -6.37 -2.96 -0.13
N LEU A 135 -5.93 -1.85 0.48
CA LEU A 135 -6.26 -1.51 1.86
C LEU A 135 -7.76 -1.22 2.03
N ALA A 136 -8.36 -0.47 1.11
CA ALA A 136 -9.80 -0.21 1.13
C ALA A 136 -10.60 -1.52 1.08
N ARG A 137 -10.20 -2.49 0.26
CA ARG A 137 -10.84 -3.82 0.23
C ARG A 137 -10.70 -4.59 1.54
N ARG A 138 -9.50 -4.58 2.14
CA ARG A 138 -9.25 -5.25 3.44
C ARG A 138 -10.06 -4.65 4.59
N LEU A 139 -10.46 -3.40 4.46
CA LEU A 139 -11.23 -2.63 5.44
C LEU A 139 -12.74 -2.55 5.10
N ASP A 140 -13.22 -3.28 4.08
CA ASP A 140 -14.60 -3.20 3.59
C ASP A 140 -15.03 -1.77 3.16
N LEU A 141 -14.07 -0.98 2.67
CA LEU A 141 -14.21 0.40 2.17
C LEU A 141 -14.09 0.50 0.64
N ALA A 142 -14.26 -0.61 -0.09
CA ALA A 142 -14.09 -0.63 -1.55
C ALA A 142 -15.10 0.27 -2.30
N ASP A 143 -16.27 0.50 -1.71
CA ASP A 143 -17.33 1.38 -2.23
C ASP A 143 -17.52 2.63 -1.35
N ALA A 144 -16.51 2.97 -0.53
CA ALA A 144 -16.55 4.10 0.38
C ALA A 144 -16.71 5.42 -0.39
N SER A 145 -17.58 6.29 0.13
CA SER A 145 -17.74 7.64 -0.42
C SER A 145 -16.55 8.53 -0.09
N ALA A 146 -16.42 9.65 -0.78
CA ALA A 146 -15.44 10.67 -0.40
C ALA A 146 -15.58 11.11 1.08
N ALA A 147 -16.80 11.19 1.60
CA ALA A 147 -17.03 11.56 3.01
C ALA A 147 -16.55 10.48 4.00
N ASP A 148 -16.60 9.20 3.62
CA ASP A 148 -16.09 8.10 4.46
C ASP A 148 -14.56 8.10 4.46
N LEU A 149 -13.94 8.32 3.30
CA LEU A 149 -12.47 8.39 3.17
C LEU A 149 -11.88 9.62 3.87
N GLU A 150 -12.59 10.75 3.85
CA GLU A 150 -12.24 11.93 4.64
C GLU A 150 -12.22 11.63 6.15
N GLN A 151 -13.21 10.89 6.66
CA GLN A 151 -13.24 10.48 8.05
C GLN A 151 -12.04 9.58 8.42
N VAL A 152 -11.59 8.72 7.50
CA VAL A 152 -10.36 7.91 7.71
C VAL A 152 -9.14 8.81 7.85
N ILE A 153 -8.98 9.82 6.98
CA ILE A 153 -7.86 10.78 7.07
C ILE A 153 -7.89 11.49 8.43
N ARG A 154 -9.04 12.09 8.79
CA ARG A 154 -9.19 12.90 10.02
C ARG A 154 -9.08 12.10 11.31
N ARG A 155 -9.34 10.79 11.28
CA ARG A 155 -9.15 9.90 12.44
C ARG A 155 -7.68 9.80 12.85
N TYR A 156 -6.75 9.89 11.89
CA TYR A 156 -5.32 9.76 12.13
C TYR A 156 -4.60 11.11 12.08
N TYR A 157 -4.87 11.94 11.08
CA TYR A 157 -4.29 13.26 10.98
C TYR A 157 -5.13 14.26 11.78
N THR A 158 -4.82 14.38 13.07
CA THR A 158 -5.54 15.25 14.02
C THR A 158 -4.83 16.58 14.27
N ASP A 159 -3.63 16.77 13.73
CA ASP A 159 -2.81 17.96 13.87
C ASP A 159 -2.91 18.79 12.57
N GLU A 160 -3.62 19.92 12.65
CA GLU A 160 -3.86 20.81 11.52
C GLU A 160 -2.57 21.48 11.03
N ASP A 161 -1.64 21.84 11.93
CA ASP A 161 -0.38 22.48 11.55
C ASP A 161 0.51 21.48 10.77
N ALA A 162 0.51 20.21 11.19
CA ALA A 162 1.20 19.14 10.48
C ALA A 162 0.56 18.88 9.10
N LEU A 163 -0.77 18.92 9.00
CA LEU A 163 -1.48 18.77 7.73
C LEU A 163 -1.22 19.93 6.77
N GLU A 164 -1.23 21.18 7.25
CA GLU A 164 -0.89 22.36 6.45
C GLU A 164 0.52 22.22 5.86
N PHE A 165 1.49 21.77 6.66
CA PHE A 165 2.84 21.48 6.19
C PHE A 165 2.89 20.35 5.15
N ILE A 166 2.13 19.27 5.33
CA ILE A 166 2.14 18.11 4.43
C ILE A 166 1.44 18.41 3.09
N LEU A 167 0.34 19.17 3.13
CA LEU A 167 -0.50 19.47 1.98
C LEU A 167 -0.05 20.72 1.20
N ASP A 168 0.87 21.52 1.77
CA ASP A 168 1.42 22.74 1.15
C ASP A 168 0.30 23.71 0.72
N GLY A 169 -0.74 23.85 1.55
CA GLY A 169 -1.98 24.53 1.19
C GLY A 169 -2.66 25.26 2.35
N ASN A 170 -3.24 26.42 2.06
CA ASN A 170 -3.90 27.30 3.05
C ASN A 170 -5.34 26.85 3.43
N ASP A 171 -5.88 25.82 2.78
CA ASP A 171 -7.25 25.32 3.00
C ASP A 171 -7.21 23.79 3.10
N VAL A 172 -6.78 23.33 4.27
CA VAL A 172 -6.61 21.89 4.60
C VAL A 172 -7.89 21.11 4.36
N ASP A 173 -9.04 21.64 4.76
CA ASP A 173 -10.34 20.99 4.59
C ASP A 173 -10.65 20.74 3.10
N ARG A 174 -10.44 21.75 2.26
CA ARG A 174 -10.63 21.61 0.81
C ARG A 174 -9.65 20.61 0.21
N GLU A 175 -8.39 20.62 0.61
CA GLU A 175 -7.39 19.67 0.10
C GLU A 175 -7.72 18.23 0.51
N ILE A 176 -8.08 17.99 1.78
CA ILE A 176 -8.55 16.67 2.25
C ILE A 176 -9.76 16.20 1.44
N HIS A 177 -10.73 17.08 1.21
CA HIS A 177 -11.90 16.76 0.41
C HIS A 177 -11.52 16.36 -1.04
N LEU A 178 -10.61 17.10 -1.67
CA LEU A 178 -10.13 16.79 -3.02
C LEU A 178 -9.36 15.47 -3.09
N LEU A 179 -8.54 15.16 -2.09
CA LEU A 179 -7.88 13.86 -1.95
C LEU A 179 -8.93 12.75 -1.86
N ALA A 180 -9.92 12.89 -0.98
CA ALA A 180 -10.96 11.88 -0.79
C ALA A 180 -11.79 11.65 -2.08
N VAL A 181 -12.17 12.71 -2.79
CA VAL A 181 -12.86 12.61 -4.09
C VAL A 181 -12.02 11.90 -5.14
N ARG A 182 -10.69 12.14 -5.18
CA ARG A 182 -9.79 11.42 -6.10
C ARG A 182 -9.73 9.93 -5.77
N ALA A 183 -9.68 9.60 -4.48
CA ALA A 183 -9.65 8.22 -4.02
C ALA A 183 -10.96 7.47 -4.30
N GLU A 184 -12.13 8.09 -4.05
CA GLU A 184 -13.44 7.52 -4.39
C GLU A 184 -13.53 7.16 -5.89
N ARG A 185 -13.07 8.06 -6.77
CA ARG A 185 -13.02 7.80 -8.22
C ARG A 185 -12.08 6.65 -8.57
N LEU A 186 -10.93 6.58 -7.92
CA LEU A 186 -9.98 5.47 -8.09
C LEU A 186 -10.64 4.13 -7.71
N LEU A 187 -11.32 4.09 -6.56
CA LEU A 187 -12.01 2.90 -6.08
C LEU A 187 -13.14 2.48 -7.02
N THR A 188 -13.98 3.43 -7.46
CA THR A 188 -15.08 3.19 -8.41
C THR A 188 -14.58 2.63 -9.75
N ASN A 189 -13.47 3.17 -10.27
CA ASN A 189 -12.88 2.65 -11.51
C ASN A 189 -12.30 1.24 -11.31
N SER A 190 -11.74 0.98 -10.13
CA SER A 190 -11.14 -0.30 -9.78
C SER A 190 -12.17 -1.38 -9.39
N THR A 191 -13.44 -1.03 -9.16
CA THR A 191 -14.53 -2.01 -9.00
C THR A 191 -15.17 -2.34 -10.35
N ALA A 192 -15.25 -1.37 -11.27
CA ALA A 192 -15.74 -1.59 -12.63
C ALA A 192 -14.90 -2.60 -13.44
N ASP A 193 -13.57 -2.60 -13.26
CA ASP A 193 -12.66 -3.57 -13.91
C ASP A 193 -12.89 -5.02 -13.47
N PHE A 194 -13.61 -5.25 -12.36
CA PHE A 194 -13.91 -6.59 -11.83
C PHE A 194 -15.41 -6.96 -11.95
N ALA A 195 -16.24 -6.09 -12.54
CA ALA A 195 -17.62 -6.44 -12.83
C ALA A 195 -17.65 -7.58 -13.87
N PRO A 196 -18.40 -8.68 -13.64
CA PRO A 196 -18.50 -9.74 -14.64
C PRO A 196 -19.09 -9.14 -15.93
N ALA A 197 -18.42 -9.39 -17.05
CA ALA A 197 -18.92 -8.99 -18.36
C ALA A 197 -20.36 -9.50 -18.50
N ILE A 198 -21.32 -8.58 -18.59
CA ILE A 198 -22.71 -8.92 -18.87
C ILE A 198 -22.71 -9.69 -20.20
N PRO A 199 -23.19 -10.94 -20.25
CA PRO A 199 -23.30 -11.65 -21.51
C PRO A 199 -24.23 -10.83 -22.40
N THR A 200 -23.69 -10.31 -23.50
CA THR A 200 -24.49 -9.68 -24.54
C THR A 200 -25.27 -10.80 -25.20
N ASP A 201 -26.53 -10.96 -24.79
CA ASP A 201 -27.48 -11.86 -25.43
C ASP A 201 -27.71 -11.37 -26.87
N ARG A 202 -26.94 -11.92 -27.81
CA ARG A 202 -27.26 -11.88 -29.23
C ARG A 202 -28.22 -13.03 -29.54
N ALA A 203 -29.47 -12.86 -29.12
CA ALA A 203 -30.58 -13.52 -29.76
C ALA A 203 -31.08 -12.61 -30.88
N GLU A 204 -30.75 -12.94 -32.13
CA GLU A 204 -31.73 -12.91 -33.22
C GLU A 204 -31.21 -13.69 -34.44
N THR A 205 -31.65 -14.94 -34.46
CA THR A 205 -31.88 -15.77 -35.64
C THR A 205 -32.44 -14.95 -36.82
N SER A 206 -31.73 -14.94 -37.95
CA SER A 206 -32.35 -14.61 -39.25
C SER A 206 -32.32 -15.83 -40.16
N ALA A 207 -33.53 -16.19 -40.58
CA ALA A 207 -33.90 -17.44 -41.19
C ALA A 207 -33.34 -17.61 -42.62
N VAL A 208 -32.88 -18.82 -42.89
CA VAL A 208 -32.66 -19.36 -44.24
C VAL A 208 -34.00 -19.39 -44.99
N ARG A 209 -34.12 -18.63 -46.09
CA ARG A 209 -35.08 -18.91 -47.16
C ARG A 209 -34.30 -19.23 -48.44
N HIS A 210 -34.08 -20.53 -48.65
CA HIS A 210 -33.78 -21.09 -49.96
C HIS A 210 -35.04 -20.96 -50.82
N LEU A 211 -35.00 -20.17 -51.89
CA LEU A 211 -36.02 -20.23 -52.95
C LEU A 211 -35.58 -21.26 -53.99
N ASP A 212 -36.46 -22.23 -54.19
CA ASP A 212 -36.41 -23.26 -55.23
C ASP A 212 -36.40 -22.66 -56.64
N ARG A 213 -35.58 -23.24 -57.52
CA ARG A 213 -35.56 -22.98 -58.97
C ARG A 213 -35.94 -24.29 -59.67
N PRO A 214 -37.01 -24.33 -60.49
CA PRO A 214 -37.41 -25.58 -61.14
C PRO A 214 -36.54 -25.86 -62.37
N THR A 215 -36.04 -27.09 -62.44
CA THR A 215 -35.39 -27.67 -63.62
C THR A 215 -36.47 -28.11 -64.62
N SER A 216 -36.51 -27.45 -65.77
CA SER A 216 -37.32 -27.87 -66.91
C SER A 216 -36.68 -29.09 -67.59
N ARG A 217 -37.52 -30.10 -67.82
CA ARG A 217 -37.26 -31.36 -68.53
C ARG A 217 -36.87 -31.16 -69.99
N GLU A 218 -36.01 -32.06 -70.47
CA GLU A 218 -35.85 -32.45 -71.86
C GLU A 218 -37.19 -32.89 -72.49
N ARG A 219 -37.41 -32.53 -73.77
CA ARG A 219 -38.06 -33.38 -74.78
C ARG A 219 -37.51 -33.03 -76.17
N SER A 220 -37.05 -34.08 -76.86
CA SER A 220 -37.00 -34.33 -78.32
C SER A 220 -36.34 -33.31 -79.24
#